data_AF-A0A9D5BZJ1-F1
#
_entry.id   AF-A0A9D5BZJ1-F1
#
_cell.length_a   1.000
_cell.length_b   1.000
_cell.length_c   1.000
_cell.angle_alpha   90.00
_cell.angle_beta   90.00
_cell.angle_gamma   90.00
#
_symmetry.space_group_name_H-M   'P 1'
#
loop_
_entity.id
_entity.type
_entity.pdbx_description
1 polymer ?
#
loop_
_entity_poly.entity_id
_entity_poly.type
_entity_poly.pdbx_seq_one_letter_code
_entity_poly.pdbx_strand_id
1 'polypeptide(L)'
;MALLGFHQPPPFPFQSKQQISLKTSRIRTSNSIPNPSIPNVKKLLSDLRSQSLKFALSGALALGISLSGLSSVEAKVGVNKPELLPKEFSTVLDVAGFLSEGQEYRLRQEIDNLEKDTGFKLRVLAQNYPDTPGLAIRDFWQVDDRTIVFVADPTFGNILNFNVGASVDLDIPRSFWSRLAGKYGNIFYWKEKGEDASIEAAVMAISSCLREPVGPNNCSDVK
;
A
#
# COMPACT_ATOMS: atom_id res chain seq x y z
N MET A 1 -21.01 52.30 30.77
CA MET A 1 -20.43 51.43 31.81
C MET A 1 -20.75 49.98 31.48
N ALA A 2 -19.76 49.23 30.99
CA ALA A 2 -19.57 47.78 31.11
C ALA A 2 -18.45 47.38 30.12
N LEU A 3 -17.21 47.43 30.59
CA LEU A 3 -16.01 47.03 29.87
C LEU A 3 -15.91 45.50 29.90
N LEU A 4 -15.96 44.84 28.74
CA LEU A 4 -15.66 43.41 28.61
C LEU A 4 -14.14 43.25 28.44
N GLY A 5 -13.50 42.69 29.47
CA GLY A 5 -12.08 42.41 29.51
C GLY A 5 -11.71 41.22 28.63
N PHE A 6 -10.72 41.43 27.76
CA PHE A 6 -10.03 40.38 27.02
C PHE A 6 -9.12 39.58 27.97
N HIS A 7 -9.36 38.27 28.07
CA HIS A 7 -8.45 37.34 28.74
C HIS A 7 -7.37 36.89 27.74
N GLN A 8 -6.12 37.28 27.98
CA GLN A 8 -4.95 36.77 27.25
C GLN A 8 -4.54 35.40 27.81
N PRO A 9 -4.18 34.41 26.95
CA PRO A 9 -3.59 33.16 27.40
C PRO A 9 -2.14 33.35 27.87
N PRO A 10 -1.64 32.52 28.81
CA PRO A 10 -0.30 32.63 29.37
C PRO A 10 0.79 32.25 28.35
N PRO A 11 2.02 32.79 28.49
CA PRO A 11 3.14 32.48 27.60
C PRO A 11 3.68 31.07 27.85
N PHE A 12 3.89 30.33 26.76
CA PHE A 12 4.53 29.01 26.79
C PHE A 12 6.01 29.10 27.18
N PRO A 13 6.54 28.14 27.96
CA PRO A 13 7.94 28.13 28.36
C PRO A 13 8.87 27.76 27.19
N PHE A 14 9.90 28.59 27.05
CA PHE A 14 11.02 28.52 26.12
C PHE A 14 11.85 27.25 26.39
N GLN A 15 11.83 26.26 25.49
CA GLN A 15 12.73 25.11 25.55
C GLN A 15 13.99 25.31 24.70
N SER A 16 15.10 25.13 25.40
CA SER A 16 16.50 25.22 25.00
C SER A 16 16.87 24.44 23.73
N LYS A 17 17.60 25.11 22.83
CA LYS A 17 18.33 24.50 21.71
C LYS A 17 19.44 23.60 22.24
N GLN A 18 19.30 22.28 22.11
CA GLN A 18 20.44 21.37 22.23
C GLN A 18 21.21 21.35 20.89
N GLN A 19 22.39 21.96 20.90
CA GLN A 19 23.41 21.82 19.86
C GLN A 19 23.94 20.39 19.87
N ILE A 20 23.67 19.62 18.81
CA ILE A 20 24.41 18.40 18.52
C ILE A 20 25.68 18.82 17.77
N SER A 21 26.81 18.77 18.49
CA SER A 21 28.14 19.05 17.98
C SER A 21 28.60 17.91 17.07
N LEU A 22 28.76 18.23 15.77
CA LEU A 22 29.39 17.40 14.76
C LEU A 22 30.87 17.22 15.08
N LYS A 23 31.26 16.02 15.55
CA LYS A 23 32.68 15.62 15.59
C LYS A 23 33.10 15.12 14.20
N THR A 24 33.71 16.03 13.45
CA THR A 24 34.52 15.74 12.26
C THR A 24 35.75 14.91 12.63
N SER A 25 35.78 13.65 12.20
CA SER A 25 37.02 12.88 12.07
C SER A 25 37.49 12.97 10.62
N ARG A 26 38.57 13.73 10.44
CA ARG A 26 39.26 13.95 9.16
C ARG A 26 40.21 12.76 8.92
N ILE A 27 39.93 11.91 7.93
CA ILE A 27 40.93 11.00 7.35
C ILE A 27 41.27 11.51 5.95
N ARG A 28 42.56 11.71 5.72
CA ARG A 28 43.15 12.30 4.52
C ARG A 28 43.81 11.20 3.69
N THR A 29 43.63 11.27 2.36
CA THR A 29 44.49 10.75 1.27
C THR A 29 44.62 9.21 1.16
N SER A 30 44.58 8.55 0.00
CA SER A 30 44.97 8.93 -1.37
C SER A 30 44.38 7.96 -2.41
N ASN A 31 44.38 8.40 -3.67
CA ASN A 31 43.97 7.69 -4.88
C ASN A 31 44.75 6.40 -5.15
N SER A 32 44.09 5.36 -5.66
CA SER A 32 44.45 4.71 -6.95
C SER A 32 43.62 3.44 -7.18
N ILE A 33 43.13 3.29 -8.41
CA ILE A 33 42.44 2.13 -8.96
C ILE A 33 43.44 0.99 -9.19
N PRO A 34 43.08 -0.27 -8.93
CA PRO A 34 43.61 -1.37 -9.72
C PRO A 34 42.51 -2.20 -10.43
N ASN A 35 42.88 -2.58 -11.66
CA ASN A 35 42.20 -3.40 -12.65
C ASN A 35 41.84 -4.83 -12.12
N PRO A 36 40.83 -5.52 -12.67
CA PRO A 36 40.45 -6.86 -12.23
C PRO A 36 41.41 -7.91 -12.81
N SER A 37 41.88 -8.85 -11.97
CA SER A 37 42.66 -10.01 -12.42
C SER A 37 42.02 -11.32 -11.96
N ILE A 38 41.95 -12.24 -12.92
CA ILE A 38 41.31 -13.56 -12.86
C ILE A 38 42.10 -14.49 -11.91
N PRO A 39 41.47 -15.15 -10.92
CA PRO A 39 42.20 -16.04 -10.02
C PRO A 39 42.52 -17.40 -10.68
N ASN A 40 43.74 -17.85 -10.37
CA ASN A 40 44.51 -18.91 -11.01
C ASN A 40 44.10 -20.32 -10.53
N VAL A 41 43.51 -21.12 -11.42
CA VAL A 41 42.98 -22.49 -11.24
C VAL A 41 44.04 -23.48 -10.70
N LYS A 42 45.33 -23.17 -10.84
CA LYS A 42 46.43 -24.05 -10.45
C LYS A 42 46.57 -24.25 -8.94
N LYS A 43 45.98 -23.38 -8.10
CA LYS A 43 46.00 -23.52 -6.63
C LYS A 43 44.96 -24.52 -6.11
N LEU A 44 43.87 -24.76 -6.86
CA LEU A 44 42.83 -25.73 -6.49
C LEU A 44 43.29 -27.18 -6.75
N LEU A 45 44.21 -27.37 -7.69
CA LEU A 45 44.71 -28.69 -8.10
C LEU A 45 45.88 -29.20 -7.24
N SER A 46 46.47 -28.37 -6.38
CA SER A 46 47.55 -28.80 -5.47
C SER A 46 47.06 -29.41 -4.15
N ASP A 47 45.82 -29.13 -3.72
CA ASP A 47 45.22 -29.73 -2.51
C ASP A 47 44.58 -31.11 -2.76
N LEU A 48 44.55 -31.56 -4.02
CA LEU A 48 44.03 -32.89 -4.40
C LEU A 48 45.08 -34.00 -4.37
N ARG A 49 46.31 -33.72 -3.90
CA ARG A 49 47.47 -34.62 -4.04
C ARG A 49 48.14 -35.05 -2.73
N SER A 50 47.37 -35.31 -1.66
CA SER A 50 47.90 -36.07 -0.52
C SER A 50 46.82 -36.71 0.37
N GLN A 51 46.19 -37.79 -0.10
CA GLN A 51 45.90 -38.95 0.75
C GLN A 51 45.43 -40.11 -0.11
N SER A 52 46.26 -41.15 -0.14
CA SER A 52 46.03 -42.39 -0.83
C SER A 52 45.00 -43.27 -0.10
N LEU A 53 43.99 -43.69 -0.86
CA LEU A 53 43.50 -45.07 -0.95
C LEU A 53 43.10 -45.76 0.36
N LYS A 54 41.82 -45.70 0.72
CA LYS A 54 41.01 -46.87 1.14
C LYS A 54 39.52 -46.53 1.07
N PHE A 55 38.86 -46.71 -0.08
CA PHE A 55 37.43 -47.05 -0.07
C PHE A 55 37.14 -48.00 -1.24
N ALA A 56 36.77 -49.22 -0.86
CA ALA A 56 36.48 -50.33 -1.74
C ALA A 56 35.15 -50.14 -2.47
N LEU A 57 35.10 -50.73 -3.66
CA LEU A 57 33.96 -50.88 -4.55
C LEU A 57 32.73 -51.47 -3.82
N SER A 58 31.57 -50.81 -3.93
CA SER A 58 30.30 -51.53 -4.07
C SER A 58 29.32 -50.66 -4.84
N GLY A 59 28.91 -51.15 -6.00
CA GLY A 59 28.09 -50.45 -6.98
C GLY A 59 26.58 -50.60 -6.74
N ALA A 60 25.86 -49.73 -7.45
CA ALA A 60 24.44 -49.81 -7.80
C ALA A 60 23.41 -49.59 -6.67
N LEU A 61 22.96 -48.33 -6.54
CA LEU A 61 21.53 -48.00 -6.50
C LEU A 61 21.34 -46.56 -6.99
N ALA A 62 21.18 -46.43 -8.30
CA ALA A 62 20.62 -45.23 -8.91
C ALA A 62 19.12 -45.15 -8.60
N LEU A 63 18.58 -43.93 -8.64
CA LEU A 63 17.16 -43.55 -8.58
C LEU A 63 16.55 -43.38 -7.18
N GLY A 64 16.95 -42.29 -6.51
CA GLY A 64 16.16 -41.65 -5.44
C GLY A 64 15.80 -40.23 -5.87
N ILE A 65 15.00 -40.10 -6.92
CA ILE A 65 14.50 -38.84 -7.46
C ILE A 65 13.61 -38.17 -6.40
N SER A 66 14.01 -36.99 -5.97
CA SER A 66 13.19 -35.78 -5.83
C SER A 66 11.70 -35.99 -5.53
N LEU A 67 11.31 -36.13 -4.25
CA LEU A 67 9.93 -35.87 -3.85
C LEU A 67 9.77 -35.64 -2.34
N SER A 68 9.98 -34.41 -1.86
CA SER A 68 9.28 -33.92 -0.67
C SER A 68 9.48 -32.41 -0.54
N GLY A 69 8.41 -31.68 -0.79
CA GLY A 69 8.40 -30.22 -0.70
C GLY A 69 7.77 -29.52 -1.89
N LEU A 70 6.73 -30.09 -2.51
CA LEU A 70 5.72 -29.23 -3.12
C LEU A 70 5.03 -28.52 -1.95
N SER A 71 5.65 -27.44 -1.47
CA SER A 71 4.86 -26.37 -0.90
C SER A 71 3.98 -25.96 -2.05
N SER A 72 2.70 -26.33 -2.02
CA SER A 72 1.70 -25.62 -2.81
C SER A 72 1.88 -24.17 -2.44
N VAL A 73 2.60 -23.45 -3.29
CA VAL A 73 2.35 -22.04 -3.44
C VAL A 73 0.94 -22.07 -3.98
N GLU A 74 -0.03 -21.87 -3.09
CA GLU A 74 -1.41 -21.58 -3.43
C GLU A 74 -1.32 -20.29 -4.26
N ALA A 75 -1.02 -20.45 -5.54
CA ALA A 75 -1.08 -19.39 -6.51
C ALA A 75 -2.56 -19.05 -6.54
N LYS A 76 -2.92 -18.01 -5.78
CA LYS A 76 -4.27 -17.49 -5.63
C LYS A 76 -4.86 -17.40 -7.03
N VAL A 77 -5.66 -18.41 -7.39
CA VAL A 77 -6.23 -18.55 -8.73
C VAL A 77 -6.95 -17.23 -8.98
N GLY A 78 -6.63 -16.58 -10.09
CA GLY A 78 -7.21 -15.28 -10.41
C GLY A 78 -8.73 -15.41 -10.46
N VAL A 79 -9.41 -14.97 -9.40
CA VAL A 79 -10.85 -14.90 -9.33
C VAL A 79 -11.28 -13.68 -10.15
N ASN A 80 -11.93 -13.91 -11.27
CA ASN A 80 -12.44 -12.87 -12.15
C ASN A 80 -13.87 -13.24 -12.53
N LYS A 81 -14.82 -12.68 -11.79
CA LYS A 81 -16.27 -12.90 -11.98
C LYS A 81 -16.93 -11.64 -12.54
N PRO A 82 -16.77 -11.35 -13.85
CA PRO A 82 -17.33 -10.14 -14.46
C PRO A 82 -18.86 -10.05 -14.36
N GLU A 83 -19.54 -11.18 -14.15
CA GLU A 83 -20.99 -11.25 -13.92
C GLU A 83 -21.46 -10.50 -12.65
N LEU A 84 -20.55 -10.15 -11.73
CA LEU A 84 -20.85 -9.34 -10.55
C LEU A 84 -20.96 -7.84 -10.89
N LEU A 85 -20.63 -7.44 -12.11
CA LEU A 85 -20.71 -6.05 -12.55
C LEU A 85 -22.14 -5.70 -12.99
N PRO A 86 -22.68 -4.54 -12.59
CA PRO A 86 -23.97 -4.10 -13.06
C PRO A 86 -23.93 -3.71 -14.55
N LYS A 87 -25.09 -3.73 -15.19
CA LYS A 87 -25.24 -3.31 -16.59
C LYS A 87 -25.10 -1.79 -16.75
N GLU A 88 -25.52 -1.05 -15.74
CA GLU A 88 -25.46 0.41 -15.71
C GLU A 88 -24.23 0.88 -14.94
N PHE A 89 -23.65 1.98 -15.38
CA PHE A 89 -22.48 2.57 -14.74
C PHE A 89 -22.83 3.06 -13.33
N SER A 90 -22.00 2.68 -12.35
CA SER A 90 -22.05 3.21 -11.00
C SER A 90 -20.64 3.43 -10.47
N THR A 91 -20.41 4.53 -9.75
CA THR A 91 -19.12 4.86 -9.12
C THR A 91 -18.88 4.09 -7.83
N VAL A 92 -19.94 3.56 -7.21
CA VAL A 92 -19.91 2.73 -6.01
C VAL A 92 -20.55 1.39 -6.34
N LEU A 93 -19.82 0.30 -6.13
CA LEU A 93 -20.30 -1.06 -6.29
C LEU A 93 -20.12 -1.79 -4.97
N ASP A 94 -21.24 -2.17 -4.35
CA ASP A 94 -21.24 -3.02 -3.18
C ASP A 94 -21.76 -4.41 -3.52
N VAL A 95 -20.81 -5.31 -3.76
CA VAL A 95 -21.07 -6.72 -4.06
C VAL A 95 -21.27 -7.52 -2.77
N ALA A 96 -20.70 -7.06 -1.66
CA ALA A 96 -20.72 -7.76 -0.38
C ALA A 96 -21.90 -7.40 0.52
N GLY A 97 -22.61 -6.31 0.22
CA GLY A 97 -23.74 -5.83 1.01
C GLY A 97 -23.29 -5.19 2.33
N PHE A 98 -22.16 -4.48 2.33
CA PHE A 98 -21.69 -3.72 3.48
C PHE A 98 -22.48 -2.43 3.68
N LEU A 99 -22.95 -1.79 2.61
CA LEU A 99 -23.58 -0.49 2.61
C LEU A 99 -25.10 -0.63 2.51
N SER A 100 -25.82 0.24 3.21
CA SER A 100 -27.25 0.46 2.93
C SER A 100 -27.44 1.25 1.63
N GLU A 101 -28.60 1.11 0.98
CA GLU A 101 -28.94 1.89 -0.23
C GLU A 101 -28.78 3.41 -0.03
N GLY A 102 -29.10 3.89 1.17
CA GLY A 102 -28.95 5.30 1.54
C GLY A 102 -27.48 5.73 1.65
N GLN A 103 -26.59 4.88 2.18
CA GLN A 103 -25.15 5.12 2.20
C GLN A 103 -24.59 5.11 0.79
N GLU A 104 -24.90 4.10 -0.02
CA GLU A 104 -24.45 4.05 -1.42
C GLU A 104 -24.86 5.32 -2.19
N TYR A 105 -26.11 5.76 -2.03
CA TYR A 105 -26.59 6.97 -2.68
C TYR A 105 -25.79 8.21 -2.26
N ARG A 106 -25.53 8.37 -0.95
CA ARG A 106 -24.75 9.49 -0.43
C ARG A 106 -23.31 9.47 -0.92
N LEU A 107 -22.67 8.29 -0.90
CA LEU A 107 -21.30 8.12 -1.39
C LEU A 107 -21.20 8.41 -2.89
N ARG A 108 -22.17 7.96 -3.68
CA ARG A 108 -22.25 8.29 -5.11
C ARG A 108 -22.34 9.79 -5.33
N GLN A 109 -23.21 10.49 -4.61
CA GLN A 109 -23.33 11.95 -4.71
C GLN A 109 -22.03 12.66 -4.32
N GLU A 110 -21.39 12.23 -3.23
CA GLU A 110 -20.12 12.81 -2.80
C GLU A 110 -19.01 12.63 -3.84
N ILE A 111 -18.91 11.43 -4.41
CA ILE A 111 -17.94 11.10 -5.47
C ILE A 111 -18.21 11.90 -6.75
N ASP A 112 -19.48 12.02 -7.15
CA ASP A 112 -19.85 12.79 -8.33
C ASP A 112 -19.52 14.28 -8.15
N ASN A 113 -19.71 14.82 -6.94
CA ASN A 113 -19.33 16.19 -6.62
C ASN A 113 -17.81 16.36 -6.61
N LEU A 114 -17.07 15.43 -6.00
CA LEU A 114 -15.62 15.41 -6.03
C LEU A 114 -15.07 15.44 -7.46
N GLU A 115 -15.63 14.62 -8.36
CA GLU A 115 -15.21 14.55 -9.76
C GLU A 115 -15.49 15.87 -10.49
N LYS A 116 -16.64 16.52 -10.23
CA LYS A 116 -16.96 17.85 -10.79
C LYS A 116 -16.05 18.95 -10.25
N ASP A 117 -15.73 18.91 -8.96
CA ASP A 117 -14.96 19.96 -8.28
C ASP A 117 -13.47 19.91 -8.65
N THR A 118 -12.92 18.70 -8.80
CA THR A 118 -11.46 18.47 -8.89
C THR A 118 -11.01 17.84 -10.20
N GLY A 119 -11.90 17.15 -10.90
CA GLY A 119 -11.56 16.32 -12.07
C GLY A 119 -10.91 14.98 -11.71
N PHE A 120 -10.76 14.62 -10.44
CA PHE A 120 -10.33 13.29 -10.01
C PHE A 120 -11.49 12.30 -9.94
N LYS A 121 -11.23 11.05 -10.31
CA LYS A 121 -12.24 9.99 -10.33
C LYS A 121 -12.03 9.05 -9.16
N LEU A 122 -12.94 9.03 -8.19
CA LEU A 122 -12.96 8.01 -7.14
C LEU A 122 -13.94 6.89 -7.53
N ARG A 123 -13.52 5.64 -7.40
CA ARG A 123 -14.35 4.46 -7.66
C ARG A 123 -14.26 3.49 -6.48
N VAL A 124 -15.40 3.09 -5.93
CA VAL A 124 -15.48 2.29 -4.69
C VAL A 124 -16.01 0.91 -5.01
N LEU A 125 -15.26 -0.13 -4.61
CA LEU A 125 -15.65 -1.53 -4.73
C LEU A 125 -15.67 -2.15 -3.33
N ALA A 126 -16.85 -2.40 -2.78
CA ALA A 126 -17.03 -3.23 -1.59
C ALA A 126 -17.27 -4.68 -2.02
N GLN A 127 -16.41 -5.59 -1.57
CA GLN A 127 -16.40 -6.98 -2.01
C GLN A 127 -15.94 -7.92 -0.89
N ASN A 128 -16.08 -9.23 -1.10
CA ASN A 128 -15.62 -10.25 -0.17
C ASN A 128 -15.02 -11.43 -0.95
N TYR A 129 -13.71 -11.67 -0.81
CA TYR A 129 -13.06 -12.79 -1.47
C TYR A 129 -13.69 -14.14 -1.03
N PRO A 130 -13.93 -15.09 -1.97
CA PRO A 130 -13.48 -15.12 -3.37
C PRO A 130 -14.43 -14.48 -4.40
N ASP A 131 -15.54 -13.87 -3.96
CA ASP A 131 -16.53 -13.25 -4.84
C ASP A 131 -16.10 -11.84 -5.23
N THR A 132 -15.27 -11.76 -6.27
CA THR A 132 -14.69 -10.50 -6.74
C THR A 132 -14.80 -10.36 -8.26
N PRO A 133 -15.12 -9.17 -8.79
CA PRO A 133 -15.11 -8.91 -10.22
C PRO A 133 -13.69 -8.96 -10.83
N GLY A 134 -12.65 -9.02 -9.99
CA GLY A 134 -11.27 -9.18 -10.43
C GLY A 134 -10.82 -8.02 -11.34
N LEU A 135 -10.14 -8.35 -12.43
CA LEU A 135 -9.59 -7.36 -13.35
C LEU A 135 -10.65 -6.66 -14.20
N ALA A 136 -11.84 -7.24 -14.37
CA ALA A 136 -12.90 -6.69 -15.22
C ALA A 136 -13.39 -5.31 -14.75
N ILE A 137 -13.22 -5.00 -13.47
CA ILE A 137 -13.62 -3.71 -12.90
C ILE A 137 -12.88 -2.52 -13.54
N ARG A 138 -11.63 -2.74 -13.97
CA ARG A 138 -10.79 -1.69 -14.56
C ARG A 138 -11.34 -1.24 -15.91
N ASP A 139 -11.80 -2.19 -16.70
CA ASP A 139 -12.39 -1.93 -18.02
C ASP A 139 -13.78 -1.30 -17.87
N PHE A 140 -14.59 -1.80 -16.93
CA PHE A 140 -15.91 -1.25 -16.63
C PHE A 140 -15.87 0.24 -16.26
N TRP A 141 -14.94 0.63 -15.39
CA TRP A 141 -14.78 2.02 -14.97
C TRP A 141 -13.90 2.87 -15.90
N GLN A 142 -13.29 2.26 -16.92
CA GLN A 142 -12.32 2.92 -17.81
C GLN A 142 -11.25 3.66 -17.00
N VAL A 143 -10.60 2.93 -16.08
CA VAL A 143 -9.63 3.47 -15.12
C VAL A 143 -8.47 4.14 -15.87
N ASP A 144 -8.23 5.42 -15.55
CA ASP A 144 -7.17 6.26 -16.13
C ASP A 144 -6.19 6.79 -15.05
N ASP A 145 -5.25 7.64 -15.46
CA ASP A 145 -4.22 8.21 -14.55
C ASP A 145 -4.79 9.13 -13.47
N ARG A 146 -6.03 9.58 -13.59
CA ARG A 146 -6.73 10.42 -12.59
C ARG A 146 -7.71 9.61 -11.74
N THR A 147 -7.72 8.29 -11.90
CA THR A 147 -8.65 7.41 -11.21
C THR A 147 -8.01 6.77 -9.99
N ILE A 148 -8.75 6.77 -8.89
CA ILE A 148 -8.46 6.02 -7.66
C ILE A 148 -9.49 4.90 -7.57
N VAL A 149 -9.02 3.66 -7.59
CA VAL A 149 -9.85 2.49 -7.30
C VAL A 149 -9.63 2.12 -5.83
N PHE A 150 -10.64 2.41 -5.02
CA PHE A 150 -10.72 2.05 -3.62
C PHE A 150 -11.51 0.74 -3.46
N VAL A 151 -10.82 -0.31 -3.01
CA VAL A 151 -11.40 -1.63 -2.73
C VAL A 151 -11.53 -1.83 -1.23
N ALA A 152 -12.72 -2.18 -0.77
CA ALA A 152 -13.01 -2.59 0.60
C ALA A 152 -13.21 -4.11 0.65
N ASP A 153 -12.28 -4.84 1.29
CA ASP A 153 -12.28 -6.30 1.40
C ASP A 153 -11.68 -6.75 2.75
N PRO A 154 -12.48 -7.33 3.67
CA PRO A 154 -12.02 -7.66 5.02
C PRO A 154 -11.02 -8.82 5.07
N THR A 155 -10.82 -9.55 3.96
CA THR A 155 -9.99 -10.77 3.90
C THR A 155 -8.53 -10.54 4.29
N PHE A 156 -8.00 -9.34 4.06
CA PHE A 156 -6.56 -9.04 4.19
C PHE A 156 -6.19 -8.41 5.53
N GLY A 157 -7.09 -8.41 6.51
CA GLY A 157 -6.92 -7.78 7.81
C GLY A 157 -7.09 -6.25 7.76
N ASN A 158 -6.38 -5.57 6.86
CA ASN A 158 -6.77 -4.22 6.47
C ASN A 158 -7.90 -4.28 5.44
N ILE A 159 -9.04 -3.67 5.74
CA ILE A 159 -10.18 -3.69 4.82
C ILE A 159 -9.97 -2.75 3.63
N LEU A 160 -9.14 -1.71 3.75
CA LEU A 160 -8.98 -0.67 2.73
C LEU A 160 -7.76 -0.95 1.84
N ASN A 161 -7.99 -1.00 0.53
CA ASN A 161 -6.94 -1.14 -0.47
C ASN A 161 -7.13 -0.11 -1.60
N PHE A 162 -6.04 0.50 -2.07
CA PHE A 162 -6.08 1.60 -3.03
C PHE A 162 -5.18 1.32 -4.22
N ASN A 163 -5.75 1.40 -5.43
CA ASN A 163 -4.99 1.51 -6.67
C ASN A 163 -5.10 2.95 -7.16
N VAL A 164 -3.98 3.65 -7.18
CA VAL A 164 -3.91 5.09 -7.42
C VAL A 164 -3.30 5.34 -8.80
N GLY A 165 -4.00 6.10 -9.64
CA GLY A 165 -3.51 6.52 -10.95
C GLY A 165 -2.31 7.44 -10.87
N ALA A 166 -1.52 7.49 -11.95
CA ALA A 166 -0.22 8.18 -11.95
C ALA A 166 -0.32 9.69 -11.68
N SER A 167 -1.36 10.38 -12.17
CA SER A 167 -1.52 11.82 -11.94
C SER A 167 -1.86 12.09 -10.46
N VAL A 168 -2.70 11.26 -9.85
CA VAL A 168 -3.05 11.38 -8.43
C VAL A 168 -1.82 11.16 -7.56
N ASP A 169 -0.93 10.24 -7.96
CA ASP A 169 0.28 9.92 -7.20
C ASP A 169 1.30 11.07 -7.14
N LEU A 170 1.26 11.97 -8.12
CA LEU A 170 2.07 13.19 -8.14
C LEU A 170 1.52 14.26 -7.19
N ASP A 171 0.20 14.35 -7.09
CA ASP A 171 -0.47 15.40 -6.34
C ASP A 171 -0.67 15.02 -4.87
N ILE A 172 -0.83 13.73 -4.55
CA ILE A 172 -1.16 13.24 -3.21
C ILE A 172 0.01 12.47 -2.59
N PRO A 173 0.51 12.88 -1.40
CA PRO A 173 1.61 12.19 -0.75
C PRO A 173 1.30 10.71 -0.49
N ARG A 174 2.22 9.80 -0.85
CA ARG A 174 2.08 8.35 -0.61
C ARG A 174 1.74 8.00 0.86
N SER A 175 2.23 8.82 1.80
CA SER A 175 1.99 8.67 3.24
C SER A 175 0.53 8.90 3.65
N PHE A 176 -0.27 9.59 2.82
CA PHE A 176 -1.70 9.75 3.07
C PHE A 176 -2.42 8.40 3.04
N TRP A 177 -2.18 7.60 1.99
CA TRP A 177 -2.83 6.29 1.81
C TRP A 177 -2.51 5.31 2.94
N SER A 178 -1.26 5.27 3.40
CA SER A 178 -0.86 4.39 4.51
C SER A 178 -1.46 4.85 5.85
N ARG A 179 -1.58 6.15 6.09
CA ARG A 179 -2.24 6.69 7.29
C ARG A 179 -3.75 6.47 7.25
N LEU A 180 -4.37 6.63 6.09
CA LEU A 180 -5.79 6.37 5.88
C LEU A 180 -6.13 4.90 6.16
N ALA A 181 -5.38 3.98 5.54
CA ALA A 181 -5.49 2.55 5.79
C ALA A 181 -5.21 2.21 7.27
N GLY A 182 -4.22 2.85 7.89
CA GLY A 182 -3.90 2.66 9.30
C GLY A 182 -5.02 3.13 10.25
N LYS A 183 -5.68 4.25 9.94
CA LYS A 183 -6.71 4.88 10.78
C LYS A 183 -8.06 4.17 10.68
N TYR A 184 -8.57 3.99 9.46
CA TYR A 184 -9.93 3.48 9.21
C TYR A 184 -9.95 2.05 8.67
N GLY A 185 -8.82 1.53 8.20
CA GLY A 185 -8.77 0.22 7.57
C GLY A 185 -8.29 -0.91 8.47
N ASN A 186 -7.70 -0.60 9.62
CA ASN A 186 -7.18 -1.64 10.51
C ASN A 186 -8.31 -2.52 11.09
N ILE A 187 -7.96 -3.77 11.40
CA ILE A 187 -8.89 -4.79 11.88
C ILE A 187 -9.66 -4.42 13.14
N PHE A 188 -9.08 -3.61 14.02
CA PHE A 188 -9.76 -3.19 15.24
C PHE A 188 -10.86 -2.18 14.92
N TYR A 189 -10.57 -1.23 14.03
CA TYR A 189 -11.52 -0.20 13.65
C TYR A 189 -12.75 -0.78 12.96
N TRP A 190 -12.59 -1.54 11.89
CA TRP A 190 -13.74 -2.01 11.11
C TRP A 190 -14.55 -3.09 11.83
N LYS A 191 -13.93 -3.89 12.70
CA LYS A 191 -14.68 -4.83 13.57
C LYS A 191 -15.48 -4.14 14.67
N GLU A 192 -15.03 -2.97 15.14
CA GLU A 192 -15.73 -2.21 16.18
C GLU A 192 -16.79 -1.28 15.61
N LYS A 193 -16.46 -0.57 14.52
CA LYS A 193 -17.30 0.48 13.93
C LYS A 193 -18.18 -0.01 12.79
N GLY A 194 -17.85 -1.13 12.17
CA GLY A 194 -18.49 -1.63 10.96
C GLY A 194 -17.63 -1.39 9.72
N GLU A 195 -17.79 -2.29 8.75
CA GLU A 195 -17.21 -2.19 7.41
C GLU A 195 -17.73 -0.94 6.68
N ASP A 196 -19.02 -0.65 6.83
CA ASP A 196 -19.70 0.52 6.26
C ASP A 196 -19.11 1.84 6.75
N ALA A 197 -18.91 1.98 8.07
CA ALA A 197 -18.31 3.16 8.67
C ALA A 197 -16.86 3.34 8.21
N SER A 198 -16.14 2.24 7.99
CA SER A 198 -14.77 2.26 7.49
C SER A 198 -14.70 2.75 6.05
N ILE A 199 -15.64 2.32 5.20
CA ILE A 199 -15.77 2.77 3.82
C ILE A 199 -16.16 4.26 3.78
N GLU A 200 -17.19 4.65 4.53
CA GLU A 200 -17.68 6.03 4.56
C GLU A 200 -16.59 7.00 5.03
N ALA A 201 -15.93 6.69 6.15
CA ALA A 201 -14.83 7.51 6.67
C ALA A 201 -13.67 7.61 5.66
N ALA A 202 -13.34 6.52 4.96
CA ALA A 202 -12.31 6.53 3.94
C ALA A 202 -12.67 7.41 2.74
N VAL A 203 -13.90 7.30 2.23
CA VAL A 203 -14.38 8.15 1.12
C VAL A 203 -14.35 9.62 1.52
N MET A 204 -14.86 9.97 2.69
CA MET A 204 -14.87 11.36 3.16
C MET A 204 -13.46 11.94 3.33
N ALA A 205 -12.52 11.15 3.87
CA ALA A 205 -11.14 11.58 4.03
C ALA A 205 -10.42 11.79 2.68
N ILE A 206 -10.63 10.88 1.72
CA ILE A 206 -10.10 11.03 0.35
C ILE A 206 -10.69 12.28 -0.31
N SER A 207 -12.01 12.44 -0.19
CA SER A 207 -12.74 13.56 -0.79
C SER A 207 -12.32 14.92 -0.21
N SER A 208 -12.04 14.98 1.10
CA SER A 208 -11.47 16.16 1.73
C SER A 208 -10.05 16.44 1.27
N CYS A 209 -9.21 15.40 1.17
CA CYS A 209 -7.81 15.52 0.75
C CYS A 209 -7.69 16.03 -0.69
N LEU A 210 -8.46 15.48 -1.62
CA LEU A 210 -8.40 15.85 -3.04
C LEU A 210 -8.92 17.26 -3.33
N ARG A 211 -9.72 17.85 -2.43
CA ARG A 211 -10.15 19.26 -2.52
C ARG A 211 -9.16 20.24 -1.90
N GLU A 212 -8.13 19.76 -1.19
CA GLU A 212 -7.08 20.63 -0.68
C GLU A 212 -6.17 21.08 -1.83
N PRO A 213 -5.71 22.34 -1.82
CA PRO A 213 -4.76 22.81 -2.83
C PRO A 213 -3.44 22.04 -2.71
N VAL A 214 -2.88 21.65 -3.85
CA VAL A 214 -1.60 20.93 -3.91
C VAL A 214 -0.48 21.81 -3.33
N GLY A 215 0.27 21.28 -2.36
CA GLY A 215 1.32 22.01 -1.67
C GLY A 215 2.02 21.15 -0.62
N PRO A 216 3.06 21.66 0.07
CA PRO A 216 3.89 20.84 0.97
C PRO A 216 3.15 20.14 2.12
N ASN A 217 1.98 20.66 2.49
CA ASN A 217 1.17 20.18 3.62
C ASN A 217 -0.18 19.62 3.16
N ASN A 218 -0.40 19.39 1.86
CA ASN A 218 -1.68 18.85 1.41
C ASN A 218 -1.89 17.43 1.96
N CYS A 219 -3.12 17.14 2.37
CA CYS A 219 -3.50 15.86 2.94
C CYS A 219 -2.64 15.47 4.16
N SER A 220 -2.11 16.45 4.91
CA SER A 220 -1.26 16.20 6.08
C SER A 220 -2.00 15.48 7.20
N ASP A 221 -3.33 15.64 7.27
CA ASP A 221 -4.18 14.99 8.27
C ASP A 221 -5.27 14.16 7.59
N VAL A 222 -5.49 12.96 8.12
CA VAL A 222 -6.64 12.13 7.75
C VAL A 222 -7.80 12.60 8.62
N LYS A 223 -8.70 13.40 8.05
CA LYS A 223 -9.87 13.93 8.74
C LYS A 223 -10.90 12.83 8.99
#